data_AF-A0AA94EGP7-F1
#
_entry.id   AF-A0AA94EGP7-F1
#
_cell.length_a   1.000
_cell.length_b   1.000
_cell.length_c   1.000
_cell.angle_alpha   90.00
_cell.angle_beta   90.00
_cell.angle_gamma   90.00
#
_symmetry.space_group_name_H-M   'P 1'
#
loop_
_entity.id
_entity.type
_entity.pdbx_description
1 polymer ?
#
loop_
_entity_poly.entity_id
_entity_poly.type
_entity_poly.pdbx_seq_one_letter_code
_entity_poly.pdbx_strand_id
1 'polypeptide(L)'
;MSRCEELIRSATDALQHRDPARLYEWVQHLDSEYGRHRYPELLVHALRTEKLENNLAIAIISAVEALKLAIRLQFHTHSRRVLAAACLSRALADDLEYWQQCGLKQPLWSAAFCQPPLTDAFYFTQWCLALAQCQWQQQRQPLTELLCGSARARYWLFAEQLPHSPTITTGSVLQHQPTQAQVVMVSADASHWLVLDSKRQTLRKLPLSQLSHWQPIDTKATPQKLLAQLEYLRALSQHLPSVTFKAPKPLLTAIKRYTSGTGALEPVINHIAQRPILAQSLRQAVEQQQLPANDPHRMQLKHIYLWLGGTRAAIILATASLQQQFLQQRVPLQQSLMQRLNLLTELLTHLSDLTGHALPTPPSLLTLLTAADLFRDPRLLRSARWPRLHQLDSADKEAWLGPQSASMPNNKQRLSRQLIARWQLDKPLAPLLQPEQHTAHPLPAMMTVSNVLVAQTFHYRLRLSEPAQEQFENALTSLKLSSDDARRVLSKAISRCHPYSPLTEFSHSQ
;
A
#
# COMPACT_ATOMS: atom_id res chain seq x y z
N MET A 1 -17.61 -22.09 -4.81
CA MET A 1 -17.62 -21.86 -3.35
C MET A 1 -17.05 -20.50 -3.10
N SER A 2 -17.68 -19.71 -2.23
CA SER A 2 -17.12 -18.42 -1.85
C SER A 2 -15.88 -18.64 -0.98
N ARG A 3 -14.87 -17.77 -1.12
CA ARG A 3 -13.63 -17.86 -0.31
C ARG A 3 -13.90 -17.62 1.18
N CYS A 4 -15.00 -16.95 1.50
CA CYS A 4 -15.53 -16.83 2.86
C CYS A 4 -16.05 -18.17 3.39
N GLU A 5 -16.77 -18.97 2.61
CA GLU A 5 -17.17 -20.34 3.01
C GLU A 5 -15.95 -21.23 3.29
N GLU A 6 -14.87 -21.11 2.50
CA GLU A 6 -13.62 -21.86 2.74
C GLU A 6 -12.93 -21.44 4.04
N LEU A 7 -12.88 -20.12 4.31
CA LEU A 7 -12.36 -19.60 5.56
C LEU A 7 -13.21 -20.00 6.77
N ILE A 8 -14.54 -20.02 6.63
CA ILE A 8 -15.45 -20.46 7.69
C ILE A 8 -15.27 -21.96 7.93
N ARG A 9 -15.24 -22.79 6.89
CA ARG A 9 -15.01 -24.24 7.05
C ARG A 9 -13.68 -24.56 7.70
N SER A 10 -12.59 -23.96 7.21
CA SER A 10 -11.26 -24.14 7.82
C SER A 10 -11.19 -23.62 9.25
N ALA A 11 -11.93 -22.54 9.57
CA ALA A 11 -12.06 -22.08 10.96
C ALA A 11 -12.79 -23.10 11.82
N THR A 12 -13.92 -23.61 11.32
CA THR A 12 -14.77 -24.56 12.07
C THR A 12 -13.99 -25.83 12.40
N ASP A 13 -13.24 -26.36 11.42
CA ASP A 13 -12.33 -27.50 11.60
C ASP A 13 -11.24 -27.20 12.65
N ALA A 14 -10.52 -26.08 12.51
CA ALA A 14 -9.46 -25.71 13.44
C ALA A 14 -9.95 -25.46 14.88
N LEU A 15 -11.12 -24.83 15.04
CA LEU A 15 -11.69 -24.42 16.33
C LEU A 15 -12.32 -25.60 17.10
N GLN A 16 -12.81 -26.64 16.41
CA GLN A 16 -13.39 -27.83 17.02
C GLN A 16 -12.38 -28.62 17.88
N HIS A 17 -11.13 -28.67 17.45
CA HIS A 17 -10.09 -29.48 18.11
C HIS A 17 -9.48 -28.82 19.35
N ARG A 18 -9.77 -27.53 19.60
CA ARG A 18 -9.29 -26.75 20.75
C ARG A 18 -7.79 -26.94 21.04
N ASP A 19 -6.98 -26.95 19.98
CA ASP A 19 -5.52 -27.09 20.04
C ASP A 19 -4.84 -25.74 19.72
N PRO A 20 -4.02 -25.18 20.64
CA PRO A 20 -3.28 -23.94 20.42
C PRO A 20 -2.46 -23.90 19.12
N ALA A 21 -1.86 -25.01 18.70
CA ALA A 21 -1.06 -25.05 17.48
C ALA A 21 -1.94 -24.82 16.24
N ARG A 22 -3.06 -25.54 16.15
CA ARG A 22 -4.04 -25.40 15.06
C ARG A 22 -4.71 -24.03 15.05
N LEU A 23 -5.04 -23.48 16.22
CA LEU A 23 -5.57 -22.12 16.33
C LEU A 23 -4.58 -21.10 15.75
N TYR A 24 -3.30 -21.23 16.09
CA TYR A 24 -2.27 -20.33 15.59
C TYR A 24 -2.03 -20.50 14.08
N GLU A 25 -2.01 -21.72 13.56
CA GLU A 25 -1.93 -22.00 12.12
C GLU A 25 -3.09 -21.38 11.35
N TRP A 26 -4.31 -21.52 11.86
CA TRP A 26 -5.47 -20.87 11.26
C TRP A 26 -5.34 -19.35 11.29
N VAL A 27 -4.84 -18.76 12.38
CA VAL A 27 -4.56 -17.31 12.43
C VAL A 27 -3.47 -16.89 11.44
N GLN A 28 -2.44 -17.71 11.19
CA GLN A 28 -1.46 -17.43 10.15
C GLN A 28 -2.09 -17.40 8.76
N HIS A 29 -2.97 -18.36 8.49
CA HIS A 29 -3.76 -18.41 7.26
C HIS A 29 -4.66 -17.17 7.15
N LEU A 30 -5.40 -16.84 8.21
CA LEU A 30 -6.26 -15.66 8.32
C LEU A 30 -5.49 -14.35 8.07
N ASP A 31 -4.33 -14.16 8.71
CA ASP A 31 -3.46 -12.98 8.54
C ASP A 31 -2.93 -12.88 7.10
N SER A 32 -2.61 -14.01 6.48
CA SER A 32 -2.18 -14.06 5.07
C SER A 32 -3.30 -13.65 4.11
N GLU A 33 -4.53 -14.13 4.36
CA GLU A 33 -5.74 -13.77 3.61
C GLU A 33 -6.16 -12.32 3.86
N TYR A 34 -5.99 -11.85 5.10
CA TYR A 34 -6.21 -10.45 5.49
C TYR A 34 -5.27 -9.52 4.73
N GLY A 35 -3.97 -9.80 4.73
CA GLY A 35 -2.95 -8.99 4.06
C GLY A 35 -3.09 -8.99 2.53
N ARG A 36 -3.45 -10.13 1.92
CA ARG A 36 -3.59 -10.23 0.47
C ARG A 36 -4.89 -9.64 -0.05
N HIS A 37 -5.99 -9.85 0.66
CA HIS A 37 -7.32 -9.67 0.07
C HIS A 37 -8.32 -8.91 0.95
N ARG A 38 -8.03 -8.66 2.23
CA ARG A 38 -9.00 -8.15 3.24
C ARG A 38 -10.32 -8.96 3.27
N TYR A 39 -10.27 -10.22 2.83
CA TYR A 39 -11.41 -11.14 2.88
C TYR A 39 -11.97 -11.34 4.28
N PRO A 40 -11.14 -11.47 5.33
CA PRO A 40 -11.65 -11.77 6.67
C PRO A 40 -12.59 -10.72 7.24
N GLU A 41 -12.57 -9.48 6.74
CA GLU A 41 -13.49 -8.41 7.16
C GLU A 41 -14.96 -8.70 6.80
N LEU A 42 -15.20 -9.59 5.83
CA LEU A 42 -16.54 -9.98 5.41
C LEU A 42 -17.08 -11.21 6.16
N LEU A 43 -16.25 -11.87 6.97
CA LEU A 43 -16.64 -13.09 7.69
C LEU A 43 -17.85 -12.85 8.60
N VAL A 44 -17.96 -11.67 9.23
CA VAL A 44 -19.11 -11.30 10.06
C VAL A 44 -20.45 -11.53 9.36
N HIS A 45 -20.54 -11.25 8.04
CA HIS A 45 -21.78 -11.38 7.26
C HIS A 45 -22.00 -12.80 6.76
N ALA A 46 -20.92 -13.46 6.31
CA ALA A 46 -20.99 -14.85 5.86
C ALA A 46 -21.35 -15.79 7.02
N LEU A 47 -20.81 -15.53 8.22
CA LEU A 47 -21.14 -16.27 9.44
C LEU A 47 -22.63 -16.17 9.80
N ARG A 48 -23.31 -15.05 9.54
CA ARG A 48 -24.76 -14.90 9.81
C ARG A 48 -25.63 -15.79 8.93
N THR A 49 -25.09 -16.26 7.80
CA THR A 49 -25.79 -17.22 6.93
C THR A 49 -25.50 -18.68 7.29
N GLU A 50 -24.46 -18.92 8.07
CA GLU A 50 -24.12 -20.25 8.58
C GLU A 50 -24.70 -20.43 10.00
N LYS A 51 -25.35 -21.57 10.26
CA LYS A 51 -25.94 -21.87 11.59
C LYS A 51 -24.86 -22.29 12.60
N LEU A 52 -23.89 -21.41 12.86
CA LEU A 52 -22.78 -21.66 13.78
C LEU A 52 -23.15 -21.33 15.22
N GLU A 53 -22.49 -21.99 16.17
CA GLU A 53 -22.60 -21.65 17.58
C GLU A 53 -22.06 -20.23 17.84
N ASN A 54 -22.69 -19.52 18.78
CA ASN A 54 -22.34 -18.13 19.09
C ASN A 54 -20.86 -17.95 19.45
N ASN A 55 -20.29 -18.87 20.24
CA ASN A 55 -18.89 -18.76 20.68
C ASN A 55 -17.91 -18.93 19.51
N LEU A 56 -18.22 -19.81 18.55
CA LEU A 56 -17.43 -20.00 17.33
C LEU A 56 -17.47 -18.75 16.45
N ALA A 57 -18.66 -18.18 16.26
CA ALA A 57 -18.82 -16.96 15.48
C ALA A 57 -18.08 -15.77 16.14
N ILE A 58 -18.24 -15.58 17.45
CA ILE A 58 -17.54 -14.54 18.22
C ILE A 58 -16.02 -14.75 18.15
N ALA A 59 -15.54 -15.99 18.25
CA ALA A 59 -14.12 -16.30 18.11
C ALA A 59 -13.58 -15.80 16.77
N ILE A 60 -14.18 -16.25 15.65
CA ILE A 60 -13.73 -15.88 14.31
C ILE A 60 -13.72 -14.36 14.13
N ILE A 61 -14.79 -13.67 14.57
CA ILE A 61 -14.90 -12.21 14.46
C ILE A 61 -13.85 -11.51 15.33
N SER A 62 -13.62 -11.97 16.56
CA SER A 62 -12.64 -11.39 17.47
C SER A 62 -11.20 -11.48 16.93
N ALA A 63 -10.86 -12.57 16.24
CA ALA A 63 -9.55 -12.70 15.58
C ALA A 63 -9.38 -11.68 14.45
N VAL A 64 -10.45 -11.42 13.69
CA VAL A 64 -10.45 -10.41 12.63
C VAL A 64 -10.29 -9.00 13.21
N GLU A 65 -11.01 -8.68 14.29
CA GLU A 65 -10.89 -7.39 14.97
C GLU A 65 -9.51 -7.21 15.63
N ALA A 66 -8.94 -8.27 16.20
CA ALA A 66 -7.58 -8.27 16.71
C ALA A 66 -6.55 -7.97 15.61
N LEU A 67 -6.65 -8.62 14.44
CA LEU A 67 -5.75 -8.33 13.32
C LEU A 67 -5.92 -6.89 12.83
N LYS A 68 -7.16 -6.39 12.67
CA LYS A 68 -7.46 -5.01 12.28
C LYS A 68 -6.81 -4.00 13.23
N LEU A 69 -7.07 -4.14 14.53
CA LEU A 69 -6.57 -3.22 15.54
C LEU A 69 -5.05 -3.29 15.66
N ALA A 70 -4.48 -4.50 15.68
CA ALA A 70 -3.04 -4.68 15.77
C ALA A 70 -2.29 -4.10 14.56
N ILE A 71 -2.87 -4.15 13.36
CA ILE A 71 -2.30 -3.51 12.16
C ILE A 71 -2.34 -1.98 12.30
N ARG A 72 -3.42 -1.40 12.82
CA ARG A 72 -3.51 0.05 13.09
C ARG A 72 -2.51 0.51 14.15
N LEU A 73 -2.37 -0.28 15.21
CA LEU A 73 -1.38 -0.07 16.28
C LEU A 73 0.05 -0.44 15.87
N GLN A 74 0.27 -0.91 14.64
CA GLN A 74 1.57 -1.23 14.06
C GLN A 74 2.33 -2.35 14.80
N PHE A 75 1.61 -3.34 15.33
CA PHE A 75 2.22 -4.46 16.01
C PHE A 75 3.00 -5.36 15.03
N HIS A 76 4.10 -5.94 15.54
CA HIS A 76 4.89 -6.91 14.79
C HIS A 76 4.03 -8.13 14.37
N THR A 77 4.31 -8.69 13.19
CA THR A 77 3.53 -9.81 12.60
C THR A 77 3.37 -10.99 13.54
N HIS A 78 4.40 -11.32 14.32
CA HIS A 78 4.29 -12.37 15.33
C HIS A 78 3.31 -12.00 16.45
N SER A 79 3.49 -10.82 17.06
CA SER A 79 2.66 -10.35 18.18
C SER A 79 1.18 -10.20 17.81
N ARG A 80 0.87 -9.69 16.61
CA ARG A 80 -0.53 -9.60 16.15
C ARG A 80 -1.19 -10.96 15.98
N ARG A 81 -0.46 -11.96 15.46
CA ARG A 81 -0.98 -13.33 15.30
C ARG A 81 -1.20 -13.99 16.65
N VAL A 82 -0.27 -13.81 17.58
CA VAL A 82 -0.40 -14.31 18.95
C VAL A 82 -1.61 -13.70 19.65
N LEU A 83 -1.81 -12.38 19.55
CA LEU A 83 -2.96 -11.71 20.17
C LEU A 83 -4.30 -12.06 19.50
N ALA A 84 -4.32 -12.28 18.18
CA ALA A 84 -5.50 -12.77 17.49
C ALA A 84 -5.84 -14.22 17.90
N ALA A 85 -4.83 -15.07 18.07
CA ALA A 85 -5.02 -16.42 18.60
C ALA A 85 -5.49 -16.41 20.06
N ALA A 86 -4.99 -15.46 20.86
CA ALA A 86 -5.50 -15.22 22.21
C ALA A 86 -6.98 -14.81 22.23
N CYS A 87 -7.42 -13.96 21.31
CA CYS A 87 -8.85 -13.62 21.17
C CYS A 87 -9.70 -14.87 20.84
N LEU A 88 -9.23 -15.74 19.95
CA LEU A 88 -9.91 -17.01 19.65
C LEU A 88 -10.05 -17.88 20.89
N SER A 89 -8.94 -18.14 21.58
CA SER A 89 -8.93 -19.01 22.75
C SER A 89 -9.86 -18.48 23.84
N ARG A 90 -9.80 -17.18 24.14
CA ARG A 90 -10.69 -16.54 25.13
C ARG A 90 -12.17 -16.59 24.73
N ALA A 91 -12.50 -16.43 23.44
CA ALA A 91 -13.88 -16.55 22.97
C ALA A 91 -14.42 -17.98 23.08
N LEU A 92 -13.57 -18.99 22.90
CA LEU A 92 -13.94 -20.40 23.00
C LEU A 92 -14.02 -20.90 24.46
N ALA A 93 -13.06 -20.48 25.29
CA ALA A 93 -12.98 -20.75 26.72
C ALA A 93 -12.07 -19.70 27.39
N ASP A 94 -12.63 -18.82 28.21
CA ASP A 94 -11.85 -17.79 28.93
C ASP A 94 -11.21 -18.36 30.21
N ASP A 95 -10.40 -19.41 30.06
CA ASP A 95 -9.71 -20.13 31.14
C ASP A 95 -8.27 -20.46 30.74
N LEU A 96 -7.30 -19.85 31.42
CA LEU A 96 -5.88 -20.06 31.15
C LEU A 96 -5.43 -21.49 31.49
N GLU A 97 -5.91 -22.06 32.59
CA GLU A 97 -5.47 -23.38 33.06
C GLU A 97 -5.87 -24.45 32.05
N TYR A 98 -7.10 -24.35 31.51
CA TYR A 98 -7.57 -25.17 30.41
C TYR A 98 -6.61 -25.14 29.20
N TRP A 99 -6.25 -23.94 28.72
CA TRP A 99 -5.39 -23.83 27.54
C TRP A 99 -3.95 -24.27 27.80
N GLN A 100 -3.44 -24.10 29.03
CA GLN A 100 -2.14 -24.62 29.43
C GLN A 100 -2.11 -26.15 29.42
N GLN A 101 -3.19 -26.81 29.86
CA GLN A 101 -3.35 -28.26 29.75
C GLN A 101 -3.39 -28.72 28.28
N CYS A 102 -3.98 -27.92 27.39
CA CYS A 102 -3.93 -28.14 25.94
C CYS A 102 -2.56 -27.80 25.29
N GLY A 103 -1.54 -27.42 26.08
CA GLY A 103 -0.18 -27.20 25.59
C GLY A 103 0.19 -25.75 25.28
N LEU A 104 -0.63 -24.76 25.68
CA LEU A 104 -0.31 -23.35 25.49
C LEU A 104 0.88 -22.92 26.37
N LYS A 105 2.01 -22.55 25.74
CA LYS A 105 3.23 -22.06 26.42
C LYS A 105 3.63 -20.63 26.04
N GLN A 106 2.94 -20.01 25.08
CA GLN A 106 3.36 -18.71 24.53
C GLN A 106 3.05 -17.59 25.55
N PRO A 107 4.05 -16.82 26.03
CA PRO A 107 3.86 -15.90 27.16
C PRO A 107 2.88 -14.74 26.92
N LEU A 108 2.90 -14.13 25.73
CA LEU A 108 2.00 -13.04 25.35
C LEU A 108 0.55 -13.52 25.17
N TRP A 109 0.37 -14.76 24.74
CA TRP A 109 -0.92 -15.43 24.63
C TRP A 109 -1.47 -15.70 26.03
N SER A 110 -0.66 -16.27 26.93
CA SER A 110 -1.04 -16.49 28.33
C SER A 110 -1.37 -15.19 29.05
N ALA A 111 -0.60 -14.12 28.79
CA ALA A 111 -0.81 -12.79 29.37
C ALA A 111 -2.20 -12.19 29.04
N ALA A 112 -2.86 -12.65 27.98
CA ALA A 112 -4.19 -12.21 27.60
C ALA A 112 -5.31 -12.71 28.54
N PHE A 113 -5.05 -13.75 29.34
CA PHE A 113 -6.00 -14.33 30.28
C PHE A 113 -5.78 -13.86 31.74
N CYS A 114 -4.68 -13.16 32.01
CA CYS A 114 -4.26 -12.88 33.39
C CYS A 114 -5.25 -11.98 34.15
N GLN A 115 -5.61 -12.42 35.36
CA GLN A 115 -6.19 -11.61 36.43
C GLN A 115 -5.10 -10.76 37.13
N PRO A 116 -5.45 -9.69 37.87
CA PRO A 116 -4.58 -8.52 38.06
C PRO A 116 -3.19 -8.76 38.69
N PRO A 117 -2.18 -7.91 38.36
CA PRO A 117 -2.28 -6.69 37.56
C PRO A 117 -2.48 -6.99 36.06
N LEU A 118 -3.54 -6.41 35.50
CA LEU A 118 -3.98 -6.67 34.12
C LEU A 118 -2.96 -6.13 33.13
N THR A 119 -2.58 -6.95 32.14
CA THR A 119 -1.60 -6.60 31.11
C THR A 119 -2.25 -5.88 29.93
N ASP A 120 -1.47 -5.15 29.13
CA ASP A 120 -1.98 -4.54 27.89
C ASP A 120 -2.54 -5.60 26.90
N ALA A 121 -2.04 -6.84 26.96
CA ALA A 121 -2.58 -7.95 26.18
C ALA A 121 -4.00 -8.36 26.65
N PHE A 122 -4.25 -8.32 27.96
CA PHE A 122 -5.60 -8.53 28.51
C PHE A 122 -6.58 -7.46 28.03
N TYR A 123 -6.21 -6.18 28.16
CA TYR A 123 -7.05 -5.06 27.70
C TYR A 123 -7.31 -5.11 26.19
N PHE A 124 -6.27 -5.41 25.40
CA PHE A 124 -6.38 -5.55 23.95
C PHE A 124 -7.37 -6.66 23.56
N THR A 125 -7.23 -7.84 24.17
CA THR A 125 -8.10 -8.98 23.84
C THR A 125 -9.53 -8.78 24.33
N GLN A 126 -9.73 -8.20 25.52
CA GLN A 126 -11.06 -7.86 26.05
C GLN A 126 -11.77 -6.85 25.14
N TRP A 127 -11.05 -5.85 24.63
CA TRP A 127 -11.61 -4.90 23.67
C TRP A 127 -12.04 -5.56 22.36
N CYS A 128 -11.20 -6.43 21.79
CA CYS A 128 -11.52 -7.13 20.54
C CYS A 128 -12.70 -8.10 20.69
N LEU A 129 -12.81 -8.77 21.85
CA LEU A 129 -13.94 -9.63 22.19
C LEU A 129 -15.25 -8.83 22.33
N ALA A 130 -15.21 -7.69 23.02
CA ALA A 130 -16.37 -6.82 23.15
C ALA A 130 -16.82 -6.25 21.79
N LEU A 131 -15.87 -5.87 20.91
CA LEU A 131 -16.18 -5.52 19.53
C LEU A 131 -16.87 -6.66 18.79
N ALA A 132 -16.34 -7.88 18.89
CA ALA A 132 -16.93 -9.05 18.23
C ALA A 132 -18.34 -9.37 18.73
N GLN A 133 -18.56 -9.30 20.05
CA GLN A 133 -19.89 -9.46 20.66
C GLN A 133 -20.86 -8.39 20.18
N CYS A 134 -20.45 -7.12 20.17
CA CYS A 134 -21.28 -6.03 19.66
C CYS A 134 -21.64 -6.20 18.17
N GLN A 135 -20.71 -6.71 17.36
CA GLN A 135 -20.95 -6.96 15.93
C GLN A 135 -21.83 -8.18 15.67
N TRP A 136 -21.64 -9.27 16.43
CA TRP A 136 -22.38 -10.51 16.27
C TRP A 136 -23.79 -10.43 16.84
N GLN A 137 -23.91 -9.98 18.10
CA GLN A 137 -25.17 -9.96 18.85
C GLN A 137 -25.93 -8.64 18.71
N GLN A 138 -25.34 -7.62 18.08
CA GLN A 138 -25.92 -6.26 17.94
C GLN A 138 -26.22 -5.55 19.27
N GLN A 139 -25.63 -6.02 20.37
CA GLN A 139 -25.77 -5.44 21.71
C GLN A 139 -24.64 -4.46 21.98
N ARG A 140 -24.96 -3.28 22.54
CA ARG A 140 -23.96 -2.22 22.84
C ARG A 140 -23.41 -2.29 24.27
N GLN A 141 -24.04 -3.06 25.15
CA GLN A 141 -23.68 -3.16 26.56
C GLN A 141 -22.20 -3.50 26.79
N PRO A 142 -21.60 -4.51 26.12
CA PRO A 142 -20.21 -4.88 26.37
C PRO A 142 -19.22 -3.72 26.17
N LEU A 143 -19.34 -2.96 25.08
CA LEU A 143 -18.48 -1.80 24.84
C LEU A 143 -18.78 -0.63 25.78
N THR A 144 -20.04 -0.45 26.16
CA THR A 144 -20.44 0.64 27.07
C THR A 144 -19.85 0.41 28.45
N GLU A 145 -19.84 -0.83 28.93
CA GLU A 145 -19.21 -1.22 30.20
C GLU A 145 -17.69 -0.95 30.19
N LEU A 146 -17.00 -1.26 29.09
CA LEU A 146 -15.56 -0.98 28.98
C LEU A 146 -15.25 0.53 28.94
N LEU A 147 -16.03 1.31 28.20
CA LEU A 147 -15.80 2.75 28.01
C LEU A 147 -16.25 3.61 29.20
N CYS A 148 -17.16 3.09 30.03
CA CYS A 148 -17.67 3.78 31.23
C CYS A 148 -17.10 3.20 32.54
N GLY A 149 -16.42 2.06 32.49
CA GLY A 149 -15.87 1.37 33.66
C GLY A 149 -14.59 1.97 34.24
N SER A 150 -14.06 1.33 35.29
CA SER A 150 -12.87 1.79 36.04
C SER A 150 -11.59 1.85 35.19
N ALA A 151 -11.45 0.96 34.20
CA ALA A 151 -10.32 0.92 33.28
C ALA A 151 -10.53 1.70 31.97
N ARG A 152 -11.57 2.55 31.89
CA ARG A 152 -11.97 3.28 30.66
C ARG A 152 -10.82 3.97 29.93
N ALA A 153 -9.86 4.54 30.66
CA ALA A 153 -8.73 5.26 30.06
C ALA A 153 -7.90 4.38 29.12
N ARG A 154 -7.76 3.08 29.43
CA ARG A 154 -7.06 2.11 28.57
C ARG A 154 -7.86 1.78 27.32
N TYR A 155 -9.19 1.70 27.43
CA TYR A 155 -10.07 1.39 26.31
C TYR A 155 -10.32 2.56 25.37
N TRP A 156 -10.30 3.79 25.88
CA TRP A 156 -10.37 5.00 25.06
C TRP A 156 -9.22 5.09 24.06
N LEU A 157 -8.02 4.65 24.45
CA LEU A 157 -6.87 4.56 23.53
C LEU A 157 -7.14 3.63 22.33
N PHE A 158 -7.93 2.57 22.51
CA PHE A 158 -8.34 1.68 21.42
C PHE A 158 -9.54 2.22 20.64
N ALA A 159 -10.47 2.89 21.32
CA ALA A 159 -11.63 3.53 20.70
C ALA A 159 -11.22 4.65 19.72
N GLU A 160 -10.21 5.44 20.07
CA GLU A 160 -9.63 6.47 19.20
C GLU A 160 -9.04 5.91 17.90
N GLN A 161 -8.68 4.61 17.88
CA GLN A 161 -8.19 3.95 16.67
C GLN A 161 -9.30 3.47 15.73
N LEU A 162 -10.57 3.63 16.12
CA LEU A 162 -11.72 3.32 15.28
C LEU A 162 -12.12 4.57 14.47
N PRO A 163 -12.08 4.53 13.12
CA PRO A 163 -12.49 5.63 12.26
C PRO A 163 -14.02 5.80 12.18
N HIS A 164 -14.78 5.04 12.98
CA HIS A 164 -16.24 5.03 13.01
C HIS A 164 -16.78 4.34 14.26
N SER A 165 -18.09 4.46 14.48
CA SER A 165 -18.79 3.72 15.54
C SER A 165 -18.48 2.23 15.47
N PRO A 166 -18.26 1.55 16.60
CA PRO A 166 -17.96 0.11 16.65
C PRO A 166 -19.11 -0.78 16.15
N THR A 167 -20.31 -0.21 16.01
CA THR A 167 -21.48 -0.88 15.44
C THR A 167 -21.46 -0.95 13.91
N ILE A 168 -20.65 -0.12 13.27
CA ILE A 168 -20.57 -0.02 11.80
C ILE A 168 -19.41 -0.89 11.34
N THR A 169 -19.71 -1.96 10.64
CA THR A 169 -18.71 -2.87 10.07
C THR A 169 -18.64 -2.73 8.55
N THR A 170 -17.52 -3.12 7.98
CA THR A 170 -17.44 -3.44 6.54
C THR A 170 -18.52 -4.46 6.18
N GLY A 171 -19.35 -4.13 5.20
CA GLY A 171 -20.54 -4.85 4.75
C GLY A 171 -21.85 -4.37 5.39
N SER A 172 -21.80 -3.47 6.40
CA SER A 172 -23.02 -2.89 6.99
C SER A 172 -23.80 -2.09 5.96
N VAL A 173 -25.12 -2.31 5.89
CA VAL A 173 -26.01 -1.45 5.11
C VAL A 173 -26.27 -0.19 5.92
N LEU A 174 -25.79 0.93 5.39
CA LEU A 174 -25.97 2.26 5.92
C LEU A 174 -27.13 2.93 5.22
N GLN A 175 -28.01 3.56 5.99
CA GLN A 175 -29.07 4.40 5.48
C GLN A 175 -28.78 5.86 5.80
N HIS A 176 -28.88 6.71 4.79
CA HIS A 176 -28.82 8.15 4.95
C HIS A 176 -30.15 8.62 5.56
N GLN A 177 -30.13 9.13 6.80
CA GLN A 177 -31.35 9.55 7.50
C GLN A 177 -32.20 10.56 6.69
N PRO A 178 -31.60 11.60 6.06
CA PRO A 178 -32.38 12.60 5.33
C PRO A 178 -33.00 12.10 4.03
N THR A 179 -32.30 11.24 3.27
CA THR A 179 -32.71 10.86 1.91
C THR A 179 -33.16 9.41 1.79
N GLN A 180 -33.11 8.65 2.89
CA GLN A 180 -33.39 7.21 2.94
C GLN A 180 -32.52 6.37 1.99
N ALA A 181 -31.47 6.96 1.40
CA ALA A 181 -30.57 6.27 0.48
C ALA A 181 -29.80 5.19 1.22
N GLN A 182 -29.68 4.00 0.60
CA GLN A 182 -28.98 2.86 1.19
C GLN A 182 -27.66 2.63 0.46
N VAL A 183 -26.59 2.49 1.23
CA VAL A 183 -25.27 2.15 0.74
C VAL A 183 -24.66 1.07 1.62
N VAL A 184 -23.71 0.33 1.09
CA VAL A 184 -23.01 -0.72 1.83
C VAL A 184 -21.64 -0.19 2.19
N MET A 185 -21.27 -0.26 3.46
CA MET A 185 -19.93 0.10 3.92
C MET A 185 -18.90 -0.88 3.35
N VAL A 186 -17.87 -0.41 2.65
CA VAL A 186 -16.86 -1.30 2.04
C VAL A 186 -15.55 -1.22 2.81
N SER A 187 -15.11 -0.02 3.17
CA SER A 187 -13.93 0.22 4.00
C SER A 187 -13.99 1.59 4.66
N ALA A 188 -13.33 1.74 5.81
CA ALA A 188 -13.15 3.02 6.46
C ALA A 188 -11.68 3.42 6.48
N ASP A 189 -11.41 4.61 5.97
CA ASP A 189 -10.12 5.28 6.09
C ASP A 189 -10.26 6.51 7.01
N ALA A 190 -9.12 7.07 7.41
CA ALA A 190 -9.06 8.23 8.31
C ALA A 190 -9.70 9.51 7.76
N SER A 191 -10.05 9.58 6.47
CA SER A 191 -10.62 10.78 5.84
C SER A 191 -11.98 10.55 5.16
N HIS A 192 -12.35 9.29 4.91
CA HIS A 192 -13.58 8.95 4.21
C HIS A 192 -13.98 7.49 4.43
N TRP A 193 -15.27 7.21 4.27
CA TRP A 193 -15.79 5.86 4.11
C TRP A 193 -15.96 5.54 2.63
N LEU A 194 -15.45 4.40 2.20
CA LEU A 194 -15.76 3.85 0.89
C LEU A 194 -17.04 3.05 1.01
N VAL A 195 -18.06 3.40 0.24
CA VAL A 195 -19.37 2.74 0.26
C VAL A 195 -19.81 2.32 -1.14
N LEU A 196 -20.60 1.25 -1.23
CA LEU A 196 -21.21 0.76 -2.47
C LEU A 196 -22.69 1.16 -2.48
N ASP A 197 -23.11 1.96 -3.45
CA ASP A 197 -24.52 2.22 -3.71
C ASP A 197 -25.11 0.98 -4.40
N SER A 198 -25.95 0.22 -3.68
CA SER A 198 -26.50 -1.05 -4.17
C SER A 198 -27.46 -0.88 -5.34
N LYS A 199 -28.16 0.26 -5.43
CA LYS A 199 -29.08 0.57 -6.53
C LYS A 199 -28.31 0.94 -7.79
N ARG A 200 -27.22 1.71 -7.63
CA ARG A 200 -26.42 2.21 -8.77
C ARG A 200 -25.26 1.29 -9.12
N GLN A 201 -24.93 0.31 -8.27
CA GLN A 201 -23.77 -0.57 -8.41
C GLN A 201 -22.44 0.21 -8.53
N THR A 202 -22.35 1.37 -7.87
CA THR A 202 -21.17 2.25 -7.93
C THR A 202 -20.53 2.45 -6.56
N LEU A 203 -19.21 2.43 -6.52
CA LEU A 203 -18.44 2.83 -5.35
C LEU A 203 -18.44 4.36 -5.20
N ARG A 204 -18.66 4.83 -3.99
CA ARG A 204 -18.68 6.24 -3.60
C ARG A 204 -17.82 6.46 -2.37
N LYS A 205 -17.18 7.62 -2.30
CA LYS A 205 -16.46 8.07 -1.10
C LYS A 205 -17.38 9.00 -0.33
N LEU A 206 -17.67 8.65 0.91
CA LEU A 206 -18.38 9.51 1.86
C LEU A 206 -17.35 10.20 2.76
N PRO A 207 -17.24 11.54 2.71
CA PRO A 207 -16.34 12.27 3.59
C PRO A 207 -16.82 12.19 5.06
N LEU A 208 -15.88 12.31 6.00
CA LEU A 208 -16.16 12.24 7.44
C LEU A 208 -17.31 13.18 7.89
N SER A 209 -17.42 14.35 7.26
CA SER A 209 -18.45 15.36 7.55
C SER A 209 -19.88 14.89 7.31
N GLN A 210 -20.08 13.88 6.47
CA GLN A 210 -21.41 13.36 6.14
C GLN A 210 -21.79 12.15 7.00
N LEU A 211 -20.88 11.60 7.79
CA LEU A 211 -21.07 10.33 8.50
C LEU A 211 -22.15 10.35 9.56
N SER A 212 -22.39 11.51 10.19
CA SER A 212 -23.47 11.70 11.16
C SER A 212 -24.85 11.40 10.58
N HIS A 213 -25.02 11.55 9.26
CA HIS A 213 -26.28 11.31 8.57
C HIS A 213 -26.46 9.85 8.16
N TRP A 214 -25.48 8.97 8.35
CA TRP A 214 -25.53 7.57 7.95
C TRP A 214 -25.64 6.66 9.17
N GLN A 215 -26.70 5.86 9.24
CA GLN A 215 -26.92 4.90 10.32
C GLN A 215 -27.03 3.47 9.79
N PRO A 216 -26.48 2.47 10.50
CA PRO A 216 -26.65 1.08 10.13
C PRO A 216 -28.12 0.67 10.26
N ILE A 217 -28.63 -0.07 9.28
CA ILE A 217 -29.98 -0.63 9.29
C ILE A 217 -29.96 -2.16 9.16
N ASP A 218 -30.84 -2.82 9.91
CA ASP A 218 -31.10 -4.25 9.76
C ASP A 218 -31.98 -4.49 8.54
N THR A 219 -31.34 -4.65 7.38
CA THR A 219 -32.05 -5.14 6.21
C THR A 219 -32.13 -6.66 6.28
N LYS A 220 -33.35 -7.20 6.25
CA LYS A 220 -33.61 -8.64 5.95
C LYS A 220 -33.16 -9.06 4.53
N ALA A 221 -32.49 -8.17 3.80
CA ALA A 221 -31.97 -8.43 2.47
C ALA A 221 -30.85 -9.48 2.57
N THR A 222 -31.02 -10.57 1.84
CA THR A 222 -30.18 -11.76 1.93
C THR A 222 -28.69 -11.40 1.77
N PRO A 223 -27.85 -11.62 2.79
CA PRO A 223 -26.41 -11.35 2.75
C PRO A 223 -25.73 -11.96 1.52
N GLN A 224 -26.27 -13.07 1.00
CA GLN A 224 -25.76 -13.81 -0.15
C GLN A 224 -25.71 -13.03 -1.47
N LYS A 225 -26.73 -12.22 -1.82
CA LYS A 225 -26.69 -11.44 -3.08
C LYS A 225 -25.66 -10.31 -3.02
N LEU A 226 -25.49 -9.75 -1.82
CA LEU A 226 -24.61 -8.63 -1.52
C LEU A 226 -23.16 -9.09 -1.38
N LEU A 227 -22.94 -10.26 -0.74
CA LEU A 227 -21.68 -11.00 -0.73
C LEU A 227 -21.28 -11.39 -2.15
N ALA A 228 -22.18 -11.95 -2.95
CA ALA A 228 -21.88 -12.32 -4.34
C ALA A 228 -21.51 -11.11 -5.21
N GLN A 229 -22.14 -9.96 -5.03
CA GLN A 229 -21.77 -8.72 -5.75
C GLN A 229 -20.46 -8.12 -5.26
N LEU A 230 -20.19 -8.13 -3.95
CA LEU A 230 -18.90 -7.70 -3.41
C LEU A 230 -17.77 -8.64 -3.83
N GLU A 231 -18.03 -9.95 -3.87
CA GLU A 231 -17.12 -10.96 -4.41
C GLU A 231 -16.90 -10.81 -5.90
N TYR A 232 -17.93 -10.47 -6.69
CA TYR A 232 -17.81 -10.19 -8.11
C TYR A 232 -16.99 -8.92 -8.39
N LEU A 233 -17.32 -7.80 -7.73
CA LEU A 233 -16.57 -6.54 -7.84
C LEU A 233 -15.13 -6.68 -7.33
N ARG A 234 -14.90 -7.55 -6.34
CA ARG A 234 -13.54 -7.89 -5.87
C ARG A 234 -12.85 -8.93 -6.74
N ALA A 235 -13.53 -9.87 -7.37
CA ALA A 235 -12.98 -10.80 -8.35
C ALA A 235 -12.45 -10.04 -9.56
N LEU A 236 -13.20 -9.02 -10.01
CA LEU A 236 -12.72 -8.03 -10.99
C LEU A 236 -11.44 -7.32 -10.53
N SER A 237 -11.26 -7.09 -9.22
CA SER A 237 -10.01 -6.57 -8.64
C SER A 237 -8.91 -7.64 -8.40
N GLN A 238 -9.26 -8.92 -8.31
CA GLN A 238 -8.36 -10.07 -8.10
C GLN A 238 -7.80 -10.63 -9.40
N HIS A 239 -8.45 -10.33 -10.53
CA HIS A 239 -7.86 -10.50 -11.86
C HIS A 239 -6.72 -9.51 -12.14
N LEU A 240 -6.32 -8.70 -11.15
CA LEU A 240 -4.99 -8.09 -11.16
C LEU A 240 -3.97 -9.21 -10.90
N PRO A 241 -3.24 -9.67 -11.94
CA PRO A 241 -2.37 -10.82 -11.83
C PRO A 241 -1.34 -10.61 -10.71
N SER A 242 -0.94 -11.70 -10.04
CA SER A 242 0.27 -11.68 -9.21
C SER A 242 1.40 -11.13 -10.07
N VAL A 243 1.83 -9.90 -9.78
CA VAL A 243 2.74 -9.16 -10.67
C VAL A 243 4.15 -9.73 -10.48
N THR A 244 4.38 -10.88 -11.10
CA THR A 244 5.69 -11.10 -11.73
C THR A 244 5.89 -9.90 -12.65
N PHE A 245 6.90 -9.06 -12.37
CA PHE A 245 7.24 -7.91 -13.21
C PHE A 245 7.58 -8.44 -14.61
N LYS A 246 6.57 -8.55 -15.45
CA LYS A 246 6.67 -8.94 -16.83
C LYS A 246 6.44 -7.65 -17.60
N ALA A 247 7.54 -7.06 -18.04
CA ALA A 247 7.49 -6.03 -19.06
C ALA A 247 6.59 -6.55 -20.20
N PRO A 248 5.76 -5.72 -20.83
CA PRO A 248 4.81 -6.17 -21.84
C PRO A 248 5.57 -6.57 -23.12
N LYS A 249 6.20 -7.74 -23.09
CA LYS A 249 7.01 -8.32 -24.17
C LYS A 249 6.35 -8.16 -25.55
N PRO A 250 5.06 -8.50 -25.75
CA PRO A 250 4.42 -8.34 -27.07
C PRO A 250 4.38 -6.87 -27.55
N LEU A 251 4.06 -5.92 -26.66
CA LEU A 251 4.09 -4.49 -26.98
C LEU A 251 5.51 -4.01 -27.27
N LEU A 252 6.49 -4.39 -26.45
CA LEU A 252 7.90 -4.06 -26.63
C LEU A 252 8.47 -4.61 -27.94
N THR A 253 8.12 -5.85 -28.30
CA THR A 253 8.54 -6.44 -29.58
C THR A 253 7.88 -5.75 -30.77
N ALA A 254 6.61 -5.35 -30.66
CA ALA A 254 5.90 -4.63 -31.70
C ALA A 254 6.50 -3.24 -31.93
N ILE A 255 6.74 -2.49 -30.84
CA ILE A 255 7.41 -1.18 -30.88
C ILE A 255 8.80 -1.32 -31.51
N LYS A 256 9.60 -2.31 -31.08
CA LYS A 256 10.94 -2.53 -31.62
C LYS A 256 10.91 -2.77 -33.13
N ARG A 257 10.10 -3.72 -33.59
CA ARG A 257 9.97 -4.06 -35.01
C ARG A 257 9.54 -2.84 -35.83
N TYR A 258 8.61 -2.04 -35.32
CA TYR A 258 8.17 -0.81 -35.96
C TYR A 258 9.31 0.23 -36.04
N THR A 259 10.02 0.49 -34.94
CA THR A 259 11.15 1.45 -34.91
C THR A 259 12.35 1.01 -35.74
N SER A 260 12.56 -0.30 -35.93
CA SER A 260 13.60 -0.84 -36.79
C SER A 260 13.18 -0.96 -38.27
N GLY A 261 11.98 -0.51 -38.64
CA GLY A 261 11.46 -0.56 -40.01
C GLY A 261 11.04 -1.95 -40.50
N THR A 262 10.98 -2.96 -39.62
CA THR A 262 10.70 -4.37 -39.96
C THR A 262 9.31 -4.84 -39.56
N GLY A 263 8.47 -3.96 -38.99
CA GLY A 263 7.12 -4.30 -38.53
C GLY A 263 6.08 -3.22 -38.81
N ALA A 264 4.82 -3.63 -38.83
CA ALA A 264 3.67 -2.75 -39.06
C ALA A 264 3.28 -1.95 -37.79
N LEU A 265 2.63 -0.80 -38.00
CA LEU A 265 2.10 0.05 -36.91
C LEU A 265 0.86 -0.55 -36.23
N GLU A 266 0.04 -1.29 -36.98
CA GLU A 266 -1.22 -1.86 -36.49
C GLU A 266 -1.10 -2.74 -35.24
N PRO A 267 -0.13 -3.68 -35.16
CA PRO A 267 0.11 -4.45 -33.94
C PRO A 267 0.41 -3.58 -32.71
N VAL A 268 1.10 -2.45 -32.88
CA VAL A 268 1.41 -1.51 -31.80
C VAL A 268 0.12 -0.84 -31.31
N ILE A 269 -0.69 -0.32 -32.23
CA ILE A 269 -1.94 0.35 -31.91
C ILE A 269 -2.95 -0.62 -31.29
N ASN A 270 -3.05 -1.85 -31.79
CA ASN A 270 -3.94 -2.88 -31.23
C ASN A 270 -3.56 -3.23 -29.79
N HIS A 271 -2.26 -3.37 -29.48
CA HIS A 271 -1.81 -3.61 -28.11
C HIS A 271 -2.02 -2.42 -27.17
N ILE A 272 -1.95 -1.18 -27.69
CA ILE A 272 -2.28 0.03 -26.92
C ILE A 272 -3.78 0.10 -26.67
N ALA A 273 -4.61 -0.15 -27.69
CA ALA A 273 -6.07 -0.09 -27.59
C ALA A 273 -6.64 -1.11 -26.60
N GLN A 274 -6.01 -2.29 -26.47
CA GLN A 274 -6.36 -3.29 -25.47
C GLN A 274 -6.11 -2.83 -24.01
N ARG A 275 -5.39 -1.72 -23.80
CA ARG A 275 -5.01 -1.22 -22.46
C ARG A 275 -5.37 0.26 -22.32
N PRO A 276 -6.54 0.59 -21.74
CA PRO A 276 -7.06 1.97 -21.73
C PRO A 276 -6.13 2.97 -21.06
N ILE A 277 -5.35 2.57 -20.05
CA ILE A 277 -4.37 3.43 -19.36
C ILE A 277 -3.25 3.89 -20.31
N LEU A 278 -2.77 3.00 -21.19
CA LEU A 278 -1.72 3.33 -22.15
C LEU A 278 -2.22 4.30 -23.23
N ALA A 279 -3.45 4.08 -23.68
CA ALA A 279 -4.14 4.98 -24.60
C ALA A 279 -4.33 6.38 -23.98
N GLN A 280 -4.73 6.43 -22.69
CA GLN A 280 -4.92 7.68 -21.96
C GLN A 280 -3.60 8.41 -21.70
N SER A 281 -2.51 7.71 -21.35
CA SER A 281 -1.21 8.35 -21.14
C SER A 281 -0.66 8.99 -22.41
N LEU A 282 -0.90 8.39 -23.58
CA LEU A 282 -0.51 9.00 -24.85
C LEU A 282 -1.33 10.26 -25.14
N ARG A 283 -2.63 10.26 -24.88
CA ARG A 283 -3.50 11.44 -25.04
C ARG A 283 -3.08 12.59 -24.12
N GLN A 284 -2.83 12.29 -22.85
CA GLN A 284 -2.37 13.28 -21.86
C GLN A 284 -1.01 13.88 -22.25
N ALA A 285 -0.09 13.08 -22.78
CA ALA A 285 1.20 13.58 -23.24
C ALA A 285 1.08 14.55 -24.43
N VAL A 286 0.05 14.38 -25.27
CA VAL A 286 -0.26 15.31 -26.37
C VAL A 286 -0.93 16.58 -25.84
N GLU A 287 -1.84 16.47 -24.88
CA GLU A 287 -2.49 17.63 -24.21
C GLU A 287 -1.47 18.57 -23.56
N GLN A 288 -0.45 18.00 -22.92
CA GLN A 288 0.63 18.77 -22.27
C GLN A 288 1.50 19.56 -23.27
N GLN A 289 1.50 19.20 -24.56
CA GLN A 289 2.25 19.91 -25.59
C GLN A 289 1.43 21.06 -26.23
N GLN A 290 0.24 21.37 -25.71
CA GLN A 290 -0.60 22.51 -26.08
C GLN A 290 -0.73 22.71 -27.61
N LEU A 291 -1.29 21.70 -28.30
CA LEU A 291 -1.54 21.80 -29.73
C LEU A 291 -2.60 22.87 -30.04
N PRO A 292 -2.31 23.84 -30.93
CA PRO A 292 -3.25 24.92 -31.25
C PRO A 292 -4.38 24.53 -32.22
N ALA A 293 -4.38 23.32 -32.81
CA ALA A 293 -5.22 23.04 -33.97
C ALA A 293 -6.17 21.83 -33.89
N ASN A 294 -6.09 20.95 -32.87
CA ASN A 294 -6.95 19.77 -32.81
C ASN A 294 -7.10 19.22 -31.38
N ASP A 295 -8.33 18.99 -30.93
CA ASP A 295 -8.64 18.33 -29.65
C ASP A 295 -7.98 16.94 -29.58
N PRO A 296 -7.03 16.71 -28.65
CA PRO A 296 -6.36 15.40 -28.49
C PRO A 296 -7.34 14.26 -28.20
N HIS A 297 -8.49 14.57 -27.59
CA HIS A 297 -9.56 13.62 -27.31
C HIS A 297 -10.30 13.12 -28.56
N ARG A 298 -10.32 13.90 -29.65
CA ARG A 298 -10.99 13.54 -30.92
C ARG A 298 -10.06 12.80 -31.89
N MET A 299 -8.76 12.83 -31.65
CA MET A 299 -7.79 12.12 -32.49
C MET A 299 -7.81 10.60 -32.26
N GLN A 300 -7.73 9.84 -33.35
CA GLN A 300 -7.52 8.40 -33.27
C GLN A 300 -6.12 8.09 -32.71
N LEU A 301 -6.01 6.98 -31.97
CA LEU A 301 -4.75 6.53 -31.34
C LEU A 301 -3.57 6.43 -32.33
N LYS A 302 -3.85 6.01 -33.57
CA LYS A 302 -2.87 5.94 -34.66
C LYS A 302 -2.24 7.30 -34.96
N HIS A 303 -3.06 8.35 -35.06
CA HIS A 303 -2.60 9.72 -35.33
C HIS A 303 -1.79 10.27 -34.15
N ILE A 304 -2.25 10.04 -32.92
CA ILE A 304 -1.52 10.42 -31.69
C ILE A 304 -0.12 9.77 -31.64
N TYR A 305 -0.04 8.47 -31.92
CA TYR A 305 1.22 7.74 -31.90
C TYR A 305 2.20 8.21 -32.99
N LEU A 306 1.69 8.43 -34.21
CA LEU A 306 2.50 8.95 -35.32
C LEU A 306 3.02 10.37 -35.02
N TRP A 307 2.19 11.21 -34.40
CA TRP A 307 2.55 12.57 -34.06
C TRP A 307 3.64 12.65 -32.97
N LEU A 308 3.49 11.87 -31.89
CA LEU A 308 4.52 11.78 -30.84
C LEU A 308 5.84 11.18 -31.38
N GLY A 309 5.75 10.36 -32.42
CA GLY A 309 6.87 9.57 -32.93
C GLY A 309 7.13 8.31 -32.08
N GLY A 310 7.70 7.29 -32.72
CA GLY A 310 7.87 5.97 -32.11
C GLY A 310 8.74 5.98 -30.84
N THR A 311 9.78 6.82 -30.80
CA THR A 311 10.72 6.90 -29.67
C THR A 311 10.09 7.55 -28.43
N ARG A 312 9.44 8.72 -28.57
CA ARG A 312 8.76 9.39 -27.44
C ARG A 312 7.54 8.59 -26.98
N ALA A 313 6.74 8.06 -27.90
CA ALA A 313 5.60 7.22 -27.56
C ALA A 313 6.03 5.95 -26.81
N ALA A 314 7.15 5.32 -27.20
CA ALA A 314 7.69 4.17 -26.49
C ALA A 314 8.03 4.50 -25.03
N ILE A 315 8.62 5.67 -24.77
CA ILE A 315 8.97 6.09 -23.41
C ILE A 315 7.71 6.38 -22.58
N ILE A 316 6.73 7.09 -23.14
CA ILE A 316 5.46 7.37 -22.44
C ILE A 316 4.76 6.07 -22.06
N LEU A 317 4.70 5.11 -23.00
CA LEU A 317 4.14 3.79 -22.78
C LEU A 317 4.95 2.99 -21.75
N ALA A 318 6.28 3.15 -21.73
CA ALA A 318 7.16 2.54 -20.73
C ALA A 318 6.85 3.02 -19.33
N THR A 319 6.83 4.34 -19.15
CA THR A 319 6.53 5.00 -17.89
C THR A 319 5.14 4.61 -17.41
N ALA A 320 4.12 4.71 -18.27
CA ALA A 320 2.74 4.37 -17.92
C ALA A 320 2.59 2.87 -17.58
N SER A 321 3.23 1.98 -18.33
CA SER A 321 3.20 0.54 -18.04
C SER A 321 3.89 0.22 -16.71
N LEU A 322 5.01 0.86 -16.39
CA LEU A 322 5.73 0.64 -15.13
C LEU A 322 4.95 1.22 -13.95
N GLN A 323 4.44 2.44 -14.08
CA GLN A 323 3.58 3.06 -13.06
C GLN A 323 2.36 2.18 -12.77
N GLN A 324 1.68 1.68 -13.80
CA GLN A 324 0.56 0.76 -13.62
C GLN A 324 0.98 -0.51 -12.87
N GLN A 325 2.12 -1.11 -13.23
CA GLN A 325 2.62 -2.31 -12.56
C GLN A 325 2.99 -2.06 -11.10
N PHE A 326 3.56 -0.90 -10.79
CA PHE A 326 3.85 -0.51 -9.41
C PHE A 326 2.59 -0.17 -8.63
N LEU A 327 1.61 0.51 -9.25
CA LEU A 327 0.31 0.83 -8.64
C LEU A 327 -0.50 -0.42 -8.26
N GLN A 328 -0.35 -1.51 -9.03
CA GLN A 328 -0.99 -2.79 -8.73
C GLN A 328 -0.40 -3.51 -7.51
N GLN A 329 0.83 -3.19 -7.10
CA GLN A 329 1.43 -3.75 -5.89
C GLN A 329 0.92 -3.01 -4.66
N ARG A 330 0.20 -3.71 -3.77
CA ARG A 330 -0.23 -3.16 -2.48
C ARG A 330 0.96 -3.04 -1.53
N VAL A 331 1.78 -2.00 -1.69
CA VAL A 331 2.79 -1.61 -0.70
C VAL A 331 2.13 -0.68 0.32
N PRO A 332 2.20 -0.93 1.64
CA PRO A 332 1.56 -0.07 2.64
C PRO A 332 1.94 1.42 2.52
N LEU A 333 3.20 1.71 2.14
CA LEU A 333 3.77 3.05 1.98
C LEU A 333 3.82 3.54 0.53
N GLN A 334 3.04 2.96 -0.37
CA GLN A 334 3.10 3.23 -1.81
C GLN A 334 2.93 4.70 -2.17
N GLN A 335 1.95 5.39 -1.58
CA GLN A 335 1.71 6.81 -1.87
C GLN A 335 2.91 7.68 -1.49
N SER A 336 3.48 7.44 -0.31
CA SER A 336 4.67 8.15 0.18
C SER A 336 5.92 7.81 -0.63
N LEU A 337 6.07 6.56 -1.08
CA LEU A 337 7.14 6.18 -2.02
C LEU A 337 7.00 6.90 -3.36
N MET A 338 5.79 6.94 -3.94
CA MET A 338 5.55 7.67 -5.18
C MET A 338 5.80 9.17 -5.03
N GLN A 339 5.49 9.77 -3.87
CA GLN A 339 5.84 11.17 -3.59
C GLN A 339 7.35 11.41 -3.60
N ARG A 340 8.14 10.53 -2.97
CA ARG A 340 9.61 10.60 -2.99
C ARG A 340 10.18 10.46 -4.40
N LEU A 341 9.60 9.57 -5.21
CA LEU A 341 10.01 9.39 -6.61
C LEU A 341 9.61 10.56 -7.51
N ASN A 342 8.48 11.21 -7.24
CA ASN A 342 8.09 12.44 -7.93
C ASN A 342 9.03 13.60 -7.59
N LEU A 343 9.36 13.79 -6.30
CA LEU A 343 10.37 14.78 -5.91
C LEU A 343 11.72 14.50 -6.56
N LEU A 344 12.15 13.24 -6.58
CA LEU A 344 13.37 12.84 -7.27
C LEU A 344 13.33 13.16 -8.78
N THR A 345 12.16 12.99 -9.41
CA THR A 345 11.96 13.29 -10.83
C THR A 345 12.11 14.78 -11.11
N GLU A 346 11.49 15.64 -10.30
CA GLU A 346 11.62 17.09 -10.42
C GLU A 346 13.04 17.58 -10.13
N LEU A 347 13.71 17.01 -9.12
CA LEU A 347 15.12 17.32 -8.80
C LEU A 347 16.05 17.00 -9.97
N LEU A 348 15.90 15.82 -10.58
CA LEU A 348 16.71 15.43 -11.73
C LEU A 348 16.45 16.32 -12.94
N THR A 349 15.20 16.73 -13.14
CA THR A 349 14.82 17.65 -14.22
C THR A 349 15.51 19.01 -14.03
N HIS A 350 15.39 19.60 -12.83
CA HIS A 350 16.00 20.90 -12.54
C HIS A 350 17.53 20.87 -12.49
N LEU A 351 18.14 19.78 -12.02
CA LEU A 351 19.59 19.61 -12.08
C LEU A 351 20.08 19.45 -13.52
N SER A 352 19.34 18.75 -14.38
CA SER A 352 19.65 18.63 -15.80
C SER A 352 19.62 19.99 -16.48
N ASP A 353 18.57 20.78 -16.21
CA ASP A 353 18.40 22.12 -16.77
C ASP A 353 19.53 23.08 -16.33
N LEU A 354 19.96 23.01 -15.07
CA LEU A 354 20.99 23.89 -14.52
C LEU A 354 22.40 23.52 -14.93
N THR A 355 22.70 22.23 -15.01
CA THR A 355 24.04 21.75 -15.39
C THR A 355 24.24 21.71 -16.90
N GLY A 356 23.15 21.83 -17.69
CA GLY A 356 23.17 21.70 -19.14
C GLY A 356 23.43 20.27 -19.62
N HIS A 357 23.47 19.28 -18.72
CA HIS A 357 23.68 17.88 -19.05
C HIS A 357 22.34 17.21 -19.34
N ALA A 358 22.14 16.80 -20.60
CA ALA A 358 20.94 16.07 -21.00
C ALA A 358 20.87 14.68 -20.36
N LEU A 359 19.74 14.36 -19.74
CA LEU A 359 19.48 13.01 -19.24
C LEU A 359 19.30 12.03 -20.42
N PRO A 360 19.85 10.81 -20.32
CA PRO A 360 19.77 9.83 -21.42
C PRO A 360 18.35 9.26 -21.62
N THR A 361 17.51 9.36 -20.59
CA THR A 361 16.09 8.99 -20.61
C THR A 361 15.30 10.02 -19.82
N PRO A 362 14.00 10.21 -20.11
CA PRO A 362 13.14 11.07 -19.32
C PRO A 362 13.22 10.74 -17.82
N PRO A 363 13.35 11.75 -16.95
CA PRO A 363 13.61 11.54 -15.53
C PRO A 363 12.54 10.68 -14.85
N SER A 364 11.28 10.76 -15.26
CA SER A 364 10.19 9.93 -14.71
C SER A 364 10.37 8.42 -14.98
N LEU A 365 10.93 8.05 -16.13
CA LEU A 365 11.25 6.66 -16.43
C LEU A 365 12.49 6.21 -15.64
N LEU A 366 13.49 7.09 -15.55
CA LEU A 366 14.74 6.83 -14.84
C LEU A 366 14.52 6.56 -13.35
N THR A 367 13.69 7.36 -12.69
CA THR A 367 13.35 7.19 -11.27
C THR A 367 12.62 5.88 -11.01
N LEU A 368 11.65 5.53 -11.85
CA LEU A 368 10.88 4.28 -11.73
C LEU A 368 11.74 3.03 -11.98
N LEU A 369 12.63 3.06 -12.97
CA LEU A 369 13.52 1.93 -13.27
C LEU A 369 14.53 1.71 -12.14
N THR A 370 15.12 2.77 -11.61
CA THR A 370 16.13 2.68 -10.53
C THR A 370 15.53 2.40 -9.16
N ALA A 371 14.25 2.76 -8.93
CA ALA A 371 13.54 2.48 -7.69
C ALA A 371 12.81 1.13 -7.66
N ALA A 372 12.87 0.34 -8.74
CA ALA A 372 12.12 -0.91 -8.88
C ALA A 372 12.38 -1.89 -7.72
N ASP A 373 13.62 -1.95 -7.21
CA ASP A 373 14.01 -2.83 -6.11
C ASP A 373 13.38 -2.39 -4.77
N LEU A 374 13.14 -1.08 -4.56
CA LEU A 374 12.47 -0.57 -3.35
C LEU A 374 11.03 -1.09 -3.22
N PHE A 375 10.31 -1.22 -4.35
CA PHE A 375 8.95 -1.77 -4.35
C PHE A 375 8.90 -3.24 -3.90
N ARG A 376 10.04 -3.94 -3.87
CA ARG A 376 10.16 -5.32 -3.37
C ARG A 376 10.91 -5.44 -2.06
N ASP A 377 11.42 -4.34 -1.49
CA ASP A 377 12.20 -4.42 -0.28
C ASP A 377 11.30 -4.91 0.87
N PRO A 378 11.65 -6.02 1.55
CA PRO A 378 10.85 -6.56 2.65
C PRO A 378 10.67 -5.53 3.77
N ARG A 379 11.58 -4.57 3.94
CA ARG A 379 11.46 -3.47 4.91
C ARG A 379 10.31 -2.52 4.58
N LEU A 380 10.01 -2.27 3.31
CA LEU A 380 8.87 -1.45 2.87
C LEU A 380 7.57 -2.25 2.78
N LEU A 381 7.66 -3.53 2.44
CA LEU A 381 6.49 -4.41 2.38
C LEU A 381 5.92 -4.75 3.77
N ARG A 382 6.77 -4.74 4.80
CA ARG A 382 6.39 -5.09 6.18
C ARG A 382 6.18 -3.87 7.09
N SER A 383 6.61 -2.67 6.67
CA SER A 383 6.53 -1.47 7.51
C SER A 383 5.24 -0.68 7.27
N ALA A 384 4.66 -0.16 8.36
CA ALA A 384 3.50 0.74 8.33
C ALA A 384 3.91 2.23 8.27
N ARG A 385 5.18 2.53 8.52
CA ARG A 385 5.79 3.88 8.48
C ARG A 385 7.21 3.77 7.95
N TRP A 386 7.70 4.85 7.34
CA TRP A 386 9.11 4.92 6.94
C TRP A 386 10.01 4.85 8.18
N PRO A 387 11.17 4.16 8.09
CA PRO A 387 12.14 4.15 9.16
C PRO A 387 12.58 5.59 9.48
N ARG A 388 12.68 5.91 10.78
CA ARG A 388 13.21 7.20 11.22
C ARG A 388 14.73 7.18 11.08
N LEU A 389 15.23 7.92 10.09
CA LEU A 389 16.66 8.04 9.85
C LEU A 389 17.25 9.21 10.63
N HIS A 390 18.26 8.91 11.45
CA HIS A 390 19.09 9.93 12.10
C HIS A 390 20.37 10.19 11.32
N GLN A 391 20.88 9.16 10.63
CA GLN A 391 22.10 9.21 9.84
C GLN A 391 21.88 8.49 8.50
N LEU A 392 22.43 9.05 7.42
CA LEU A 392 22.43 8.45 6.09
C LEU A 392 23.80 7.84 5.80
N ASP A 393 23.84 6.52 5.59
CA ASP A 393 25.10 5.78 5.45
C ASP A 393 25.69 5.80 4.03
N SER A 394 24.84 5.88 2.99
CA SER A 394 25.26 6.05 1.59
C SER A 394 24.31 6.98 0.83
N ALA A 395 24.77 7.53 -0.30
CA ALA A 395 23.96 8.37 -1.17
C ALA A 395 23.01 7.57 -2.12
N ASP A 396 22.84 6.27 -1.91
CA ASP A 396 21.94 5.43 -2.69
C ASP A 396 20.50 5.49 -2.20
N LYS A 397 19.55 5.15 -3.08
CA LYS A 397 18.12 5.11 -2.73
C LYS A 397 17.79 4.07 -1.67
N GLU A 398 18.57 2.98 -1.58
CA GLU A 398 18.38 1.95 -0.55
C GLU A 398 18.72 2.47 0.86
N ALA A 399 19.57 3.51 0.96
CA ALA A 399 19.90 4.14 2.24
C ALA A 399 18.72 4.92 2.84
N TRP A 400 17.68 5.23 2.05
CA TRP A 400 16.41 5.77 2.56
C TRP A 400 15.69 4.83 3.53
N LEU A 401 16.13 3.57 3.62
CA LEU A 401 15.57 2.55 4.51
C LEU A 401 16.42 2.26 5.74
N GLY A 402 17.54 2.97 5.92
CA GLY A 402 18.42 2.88 7.08
C GLY A 402 19.48 1.77 6.98
N PRO A 403 20.21 1.53 8.08
CA PRO A 403 21.41 0.70 8.06
C PRO A 403 21.10 -0.68 7.50
N GLN A 404 21.91 -1.09 6.53
CA GLN A 404 21.76 -2.36 5.84
C GLN A 404 22.03 -3.48 6.85
N SER A 405 21.02 -4.30 7.17
CA SER A 405 21.27 -5.56 7.85
C SER A 405 22.22 -6.37 6.96
N ALA A 406 23.31 -6.88 7.54
CA ALA A 406 24.39 -7.62 6.87
C ALA A 406 23.95 -8.85 6.03
N SER A 407 22.65 -9.16 5.97
CA SER A 407 22.08 -10.34 5.32
C SER A 407 21.77 -10.19 3.82
N MET A 408 21.88 -9.01 3.20
CA MET A 408 21.60 -8.83 1.76
C MET A 408 22.69 -8.09 0.96
N PRO A 409 23.98 -8.52 0.95
CA PRO A 409 25.02 -7.83 0.18
C PRO A 409 24.93 -8.06 -1.35
N ASN A 410 24.40 -9.22 -1.80
CA ASN A 410 24.65 -9.74 -3.16
C ASN A 410 23.54 -9.50 -4.20
N ASN A 411 22.46 -8.78 -3.88
CA ASN A 411 21.33 -8.58 -4.80
C ASN A 411 20.98 -7.10 -5.06
N LYS A 412 21.91 -6.19 -4.76
CA LYS A 412 21.74 -4.76 -5.04
C LYS A 412 21.38 -4.58 -6.52
N GLN A 413 20.24 -3.94 -6.78
CA GLN A 413 19.79 -3.56 -8.13
C GLN A 413 19.46 -4.69 -9.12
N ARG A 414 19.15 -5.93 -8.67
CA ARG A 414 18.88 -7.03 -9.60
C ARG A 414 17.64 -6.79 -10.48
N LEU A 415 16.55 -6.27 -9.90
CA LEU A 415 15.32 -6.04 -10.67
C LEU A 415 15.46 -4.82 -11.58
N SER A 416 16.03 -3.73 -11.07
CA SER A 416 16.31 -2.54 -11.88
C SER A 416 17.18 -2.90 -13.09
N ARG A 417 18.27 -3.66 -12.93
CA ARG A 417 19.09 -4.19 -14.03
C ARG A 417 18.27 -5.02 -15.02
N GLN A 418 17.43 -5.94 -14.53
CA GLN A 418 16.57 -6.75 -15.40
C GLN A 418 15.56 -5.91 -16.19
N LEU A 419 15.01 -4.87 -15.59
CA LEU A 419 14.08 -3.97 -16.28
C LEU A 419 14.81 -3.12 -17.30
N ILE A 420 15.96 -2.52 -16.94
CA ILE A 420 16.80 -1.73 -17.84
C ILE A 420 17.17 -2.56 -19.08
N ALA A 421 17.59 -3.81 -18.91
CA ALA A 421 17.89 -4.71 -20.02
C ALA A 421 16.68 -5.04 -20.89
N ARG A 422 15.52 -5.28 -20.27
CA ARG A 422 14.28 -5.58 -21.00
C ARG A 422 13.76 -4.38 -21.79
N TRP A 423 13.96 -3.17 -21.29
CA TRP A 423 13.65 -1.93 -21.97
C TRP A 423 14.77 -1.48 -22.92
N GLN A 424 15.86 -2.24 -23.05
CA GLN A 424 17.01 -1.99 -23.92
C GLN A 424 17.73 -0.67 -23.62
N LEU A 425 17.75 -0.29 -22.35
CA LEU A 425 18.38 0.93 -21.85
C LEU A 425 19.77 0.67 -21.24
N ASP A 426 20.36 -0.50 -21.48
CA ASP A 426 21.67 -0.88 -20.91
C ASP A 426 22.79 0.06 -21.31
N LYS A 427 22.86 0.44 -22.60
CA LYS A 427 23.86 1.39 -23.11
C LYS A 427 23.70 2.80 -22.51
N PRO A 428 22.52 3.44 -22.56
CA PRO A 428 22.34 4.78 -22.00
C PRO A 428 22.47 4.84 -20.47
N LEU A 429 22.19 3.74 -19.76
CA LEU A 429 22.23 3.70 -18.29
C LEU A 429 23.44 2.95 -17.72
N ALA A 430 24.40 2.52 -18.56
CA ALA A 430 25.65 1.90 -18.14
C ALA A 430 26.40 2.68 -17.05
N PRO A 431 26.47 4.02 -17.09
CA PRO A 431 27.13 4.80 -16.03
C PRO A 431 26.50 4.63 -14.64
N LEU A 432 25.19 4.34 -14.55
CA LEU A 432 24.51 4.09 -13.27
C LEU A 432 24.62 2.65 -12.80
N LEU A 433 24.79 1.70 -13.73
CA LEU A 433 24.91 0.28 -13.41
C LEU A 433 26.33 -0.11 -12.98
N GLN A 434 27.33 0.58 -13.53
CA GLN A 434 28.77 0.39 -13.31
C GLN A 434 29.46 1.76 -13.10
N PRO A 435 29.21 2.42 -11.96
CA PRO A 435 29.74 3.75 -11.69
C PRO A 435 31.27 3.79 -11.61
N GLU A 436 31.90 2.68 -11.18
CA GLU A 436 33.36 2.52 -11.09
C GLU A 436 34.07 2.65 -12.45
N GLN A 437 33.39 2.28 -13.54
CA GLN A 437 33.95 2.33 -14.90
C GLN A 437 33.68 3.68 -15.59
N HIS A 438 32.78 4.50 -15.06
CA HIS A 438 32.29 5.73 -15.69
C HIS A 438 32.34 6.93 -14.73
N THR A 439 33.45 7.07 -14.00
CA THR A 439 33.64 8.11 -12.98
C THR A 439 33.56 9.54 -13.52
N ALA A 440 33.84 9.75 -14.81
CA ALA A 440 33.76 11.05 -15.47
C ALA A 440 32.34 11.44 -15.95
N HIS A 441 31.36 10.54 -15.88
CA HIS A 441 30.03 10.80 -16.39
C HIS A 441 29.20 11.61 -15.36
N PRO A 442 28.42 12.63 -15.77
CA PRO A 442 27.67 13.48 -14.82
C PRO A 442 26.44 12.79 -14.19
N LEU A 443 25.89 11.77 -14.85
CA LEU A 443 24.65 11.08 -14.43
C LEU A 443 24.69 10.44 -13.03
N PRO A 444 25.75 9.69 -12.62
CA PRO A 444 25.89 9.23 -11.24
C PRO A 444 25.89 10.38 -10.23
N ALA A 445 26.64 11.46 -10.49
CA ALA A 445 26.70 12.62 -9.61
C ALA A 445 25.32 13.29 -9.44
N MET A 446 24.56 13.45 -10.53
CA MET A 446 23.19 13.99 -10.47
C MET A 446 22.27 13.11 -9.63
N MET A 447 22.40 11.79 -9.73
CA MET A 447 21.62 10.83 -8.95
C MET A 447 22.00 10.85 -7.46
N THR A 448 23.28 10.97 -7.14
CA THR A 448 23.79 11.10 -5.77
C THR A 448 23.23 12.35 -5.09
N VAL A 449 23.38 13.52 -5.73
CA VAL A 449 22.86 14.79 -5.22
C VAL A 449 21.35 14.72 -5.02
N SER A 450 20.62 14.22 -6.01
CA SER A 450 19.16 14.13 -5.93
C SER A 450 18.68 13.20 -4.81
N ASN A 451 19.34 12.05 -4.59
CA ASN A 451 18.93 11.10 -3.53
C ASN A 451 19.15 11.67 -2.13
N VAL A 452 20.26 12.38 -1.91
CA VAL A 452 20.58 13.03 -0.64
C VAL A 452 19.58 14.13 -0.35
N LEU A 453 19.28 14.99 -1.34
CA LEU A 453 18.30 16.07 -1.19
C LEU A 453 16.89 15.51 -0.89
N VAL A 454 16.47 14.42 -1.55
CA VAL A 454 15.21 13.74 -1.19
C VAL A 454 15.25 13.28 0.27
N ALA A 455 16.29 12.58 0.72
CA ALA A 455 16.36 12.10 2.10
C ALA A 455 16.27 13.25 3.13
N GLN A 456 16.95 14.37 2.88
CA GLN A 456 16.94 15.56 3.74
C GLN A 456 15.55 16.25 3.80
N THR A 457 14.77 16.24 2.72
CA THR A 457 13.41 16.83 2.74
C THR A 457 12.44 16.08 3.64
N PHE A 458 12.52 14.75 3.67
CA PHE A 458 11.64 13.93 4.51
C PHE A 458 12.17 13.75 5.93
N HIS A 459 13.46 14.03 6.17
CA HIS A 459 14.11 13.91 7.48
C HIS A 459 14.91 15.19 7.82
N TYR A 460 14.26 16.18 8.42
CA TYR A 460 14.87 17.49 8.72
C TYR A 460 16.09 17.45 9.67
N ARG A 461 16.24 16.39 10.48
CA ARG A 461 17.38 16.16 11.40
C ARG A 461 18.42 15.17 10.87
N LEU A 462 18.33 14.78 9.61
CA LEU A 462 19.23 13.78 9.02
C LEU A 462 20.67 14.31 8.98
N ARG A 463 21.59 13.59 9.60
CA ARG A 463 23.04 13.79 9.42
C ARG A 463 23.56 12.88 8.32
N LEU A 464 24.54 13.34 7.55
CA LEU A 464 25.26 12.47 6.62
C LEU A 464 26.39 11.77 7.38
N SER A 465 26.64 10.49 7.10
CA SER A 465 27.89 9.85 7.51
C SER A 465 29.07 10.50 6.79
N GLU A 466 30.28 10.42 7.34
CA GLU A 466 31.51 10.87 6.67
C GLU A 466 31.61 10.39 5.21
N PRO A 467 31.42 9.08 4.88
CA PRO A 467 31.49 8.64 3.50
C PRO A 467 30.33 9.16 2.62
N ALA A 468 29.12 9.34 3.17
CA ALA A 468 28.02 9.90 2.42
C ALA A 468 28.20 11.41 2.16
N GLN A 469 28.83 12.12 3.09
CA GLN A 469 29.17 13.52 2.94
C GLN A 469 30.25 13.73 1.88
N GLU A 470 31.31 12.92 1.92
CA GLU A 470 32.35 12.93 0.86
C GLU A 470 31.77 12.64 -0.52
N GLN A 471 30.88 11.64 -0.63
CA GLN A 471 30.19 11.32 -1.89
C GLN A 471 29.34 12.50 -2.39
N PHE A 472 28.65 13.18 -1.49
CA PHE A 472 27.82 14.34 -1.82
C PHE A 472 28.66 15.53 -2.28
N GLU A 473 29.74 15.85 -1.56
CA GLU A 473 30.65 16.94 -1.91
C GLU A 473 31.36 16.67 -3.24
N ASN A 474 31.84 15.44 -3.48
CA ASN A 474 32.43 15.03 -4.76
C ASN A 474 31.42 15.09 -5.93
N ALA A 475 30.15 14.81 -5.67
CA ALA A 475 29.10 14.95 -6.68
C ALA A 475 28.79 16.41 -6.99
N LEU A 476 28.85 17.31 -6.01
CA LEU A 476 28.69 18.75 -6.23
C LEU A 476 29.86 19.34 -7.02
N THR A 477 31.10 18.96 -6.69
CA THR A 477 32.30 19.45 -7.38
C THR A 477 32.34 18.99 -8.84
N SER A 478 32.01 17.72 -9.11
CA SER A 478 31.94 17.19 -10.49
C SER A 478 30.88 17.88 -11.35
N LEU A 479 29.75 18.30 -10.75
CA LEU A 479 28.70 19.07 -11.42
C LEU A 479 28.95 20.58 -11.43
N LYS A 480 30.05 21.05 -10.82
CA LYS A 480 30.38 22.47 -10.65
C LYS A 480 29.26 23.26 -9.95
N LEU A 481 28.60 22.66 -8.97
CA LEU A 481 27.49 23.26 -8.22
C LEU A 481 27.92 23.65 -6.80
N SER A 482 27.40 24.76 -6.30
CA SER A 482 27.52 25.12 -4.89
C SER A 482 26.42 24.48 -4.03
N SER A 483 26.61 24.45 -2.71
CA SER A 483 25.58 23.99 -1.77
C SER A 483 24.34 24.90 -1.76
N ASP A 484 24.49 26.18 -2.14
CA ASP A 484 23.39 27.12 -2.31
C ASP A 484 22.59 26.82 -3.58
N ASP A 485 23.25 26.42 -4.66
CA ASP A 485 22.57 26.00 -5.89
C ASP A 485 21.73 24.75 -5.66
N ALA A 486 22.28 23.76 -4.93
CA ALA A 486 21.53 22.58 -4.53
C ALA A 486 20.28 22.92 -3.71
N ARG A 487 20.36 23.88 -2.78
CA ARG A 487 19.20 24.38 -2.01
C ARG A 487 18.18 25.11 -2.88
N ARG A 488 18.62 25.89 -3.89
CA ARG A 488 17.74 26.56 -4.86
C ARG A 488 17.02 25.57 -5.77
N VAL A 489 17.67 24.50 -6.19
CA VAL A 489 17.03 23.38 -6.92
C VAL A 489 15.97 22.73 -6.06
N LEU A 490 16.32 22.45 -4.81
CA LEU A 490 15.41 21.81 -3.87
C LEU A 490 14.13 22.62 -3.66
N SER A 491 14.25 23.93 -3.44
CA SER A 491 13.07 24.79 -3.26
C SER A 491 12.18 24.86 -4.49
N LYS A 492 12.75 24.91 -5.70
CA LYS A 492 11.99 24.85 -6.97
C LYS A 492 11.30 23.50 -7.19
N ALA A 493 11.99 22.40 -6.90
CA ALA A 493 11.42 21.06 -7.02
C ALA A 493 10.27 20.86 -6.03
N ILE A 494 10.42 21.31 -4.77
CA ILE A 494 9.36 21.30 -3.77
C ILE A 494 8.18 22.15 -4.24
N SER A 495 8.43 23.31 -4.86
CA SER A 495 7.36 24.21 -5.26
C SER A 495 6.48 23.66 -6.38
N ARG A 496 7.07 22.92 -7.34
CA ARG A 496 6.31 22.16 -8.34
C ARG A 496 5.61 20.94 -7.76
N CYS A 497 6.19 20.35 -6.72
CA CYS A 497 5.58 19.28 -5.95
C CYS A 497 4.52 19.77 -4.92
N HIS A 498 4.21 21.07 -4.81
CA HIS A 498 3.35 21.62 -3.73
C HIS A 498 1.95 21.02 -3.59
N PRO A 499 1.27 20.44 -4.61
CA PRO A 499 0.02 19.70 -4.37
C PRO A 499 0.23 18.37 -3.60
N TYR A 500 1.49 17.95 -3.41
CA TYR A 500 1.90 16.64 -2.92
C TYR A 500 2.99 16.69 -1.84
N SER A 501 3.28 17.87 -1.27
CA SER A 501 4.22 18.06 -0.16
C SER A 501 3.71 17.40 1.13
N PRO A 502 4.56 16.71 1.91
CA PRO A 502 4.18 15.95 3.09
C PRO A 502 3.94 16.89 4.29
N LEU A 503 2.93 17.76 4.24
CA LEU A 503 2.43 18.44 5.43
C LEU A 503 1.45 17.58 6.23
N THR A 504 1.08 16.39 5.74
CA THR A 504 0.28 15.43 6.50
C THR A 504 1.10 14.54 7.45
N GLU A 505 2.43 14.52 7.34
CA GLU A 505 3.30 13.79 8.30
C GLU A 505 3.82 14.69 9.45
N PHE A 506 3.59 16.01 9.39
CA PHE A 506 3.98 16.96 10.45
C PHE A 506 2.93 17.17 11.55
N SER A 507 1.74 16.58 11.46
CA SER A 507 0.65 16.85 12.43
C SER A 507 0.67 15.98 13.69
N HIS A 508 1.75 15.24 13.97
CA HIS A 508 1.92 14.51 15.24
C HIS A 508 3.32 14.72 15.82
N SER A 509 3.64 15.97 16.11
CA SER A 509 4.63 16.32 17.13
C SER A 509 4.18 17.58 17.85
N GLN A 510 3.20 17.42 18.72
CA GLN A 510 3.08 18.15 19.97
C GLN A 510 2.75 17.14 21.06
#